data_AF-A0A061BAU1-F1
#
_entry.id   AF-A0A061BAU1-F1
#
_cell.length_a   1.000
_cell.length_b   1.000
_cell.length_c   1.000
_cell.angle_alpha   90.00
_cell.angle_beta   90.00
_cell.angle_gamma   90.00
#
_symmetry.space_group_name_H-M   'P 1'
#
loop_
_entity.id
_entity.type
_entity.pdbx_description
1 polymer ?
#
loop_
_entity_poly.entity_id
_entity_poly.type
_entity_poly.pdbx_seq_one_letter_code
_entity_poly.pdbx_strand_id
1 'polypeptide(L)'
;MSKDLIRFDRLQQVSTKALTESQKVITEENLSTCYPTIASTPTGKALLTTIKTQLIESWTQNAIREFEAIFEEREAHEKLDQLDELIAEAQEKKKNGIVDNVPFDTLSPANIVSSHLIGAKEANLKYLHEQCESLKKGNEELLADLQDMLKTAEGLRDDVVNSLEGVNSLVKVSDEAQLETKLKELADALAGEKVT
;
A
#
# COMPACT_ATOMS: atom_id res chain seq x y z
N MET A 1 18.08 7.00 1.16
CA MET A 1 18.99 7.79 2.02
C MET A 1 18.39 7.76 3.40
N SER A 2 19.20 7.57 4.45
CA SER A 2 18.71 7.63 5.83
C SER A 2 18.09 9.02 6.06
N LYS A 3 16.87 9.07 6.59
CA LYS A 3 16.25 10.33 7.02
C LYS A 3 17.02 10.75 8.28
N ASP A 4 17.91 11.74 8.14
CA ASP A 4 18.70 12.23 9.27
C ASP A 4 17.78 13.07 10.17
N LEU A 5 17.34 12.46 11.27
CA LEU A 5 16.60 13.13 12.34
C LEU A 5 17.61 13.92 13.18
N ILE A 6 17.62 15.24 13.04
CA ILE A 6 18.67 16.11 13.60
C ILE A 6 18.14 17.29 14.38
N ARG A 7 16.88 17.71 14.16
CA ARG A 7 16.38 18.97 14.71
C ARG A 7 16.12 18.89 16.20
N PHE A 8 15.56 17.80 16.68
CA PHE A 8 15.33 17.60 18.12
C PHE A 8 16.65 17.55 18.89
N ASP A 9 17.63 16.77 18.43
CA ASP A 9 18.95 16.69 19.04
C ASP A 9 19.64 18.06 19.13
N ARG A 10 19.54 18.87 18.07
CA ARG A 10 20.09 20.23 18.08
C ARG A 10 19.36 21.14 19.05
N LEU A 11 18.04 21.02 19.19
CA LEU A 11 17.25 21.76 20.16
C LEU A 11 17.68 21.41 21.60
N GLN A 12 17.87 20.13 21.89
CA GLN A 12 18.35 19.69 23.20
C GLN A 12 19.77 20.21 23.47
N GLN A 13 20.67 20.08 22.50
CA GLN A 13 22.06 20.57 22.61
C GLN A 13 22.12 22.07 22.87
N VAL A 14 21.36 22.89 22.13
CA VAL A 14 21.38 24.34 22.31
C VAL A 14 20.77 24.75 23.64
N SER A 15 19.73 24.07 24.11
CA SER A 15 19.08 24.34 25.40
C SER A 15 20.04 24.07 26.57
N THR A 16 20.70 22.91 26.56
CA THR A 16 21.71 22.55 27.57
C THR A 16 22.89 23.51 27.53
N LYS A 17 23.38 23.85 26.32
CA LYS A 17 24.49 24.80 26.18
C LYS A 17 24.12 26.18 26.72
N ALA A 18 22.94 26.70 26.41
CA ALA A 18 22.48 28.00 26.89
C ALA A 18 22.39 28.03 28.43
N LEU A 19 21.93 26.93 29.05
CA LEU A 19 21.92 26.78 30.51
C LEU A 19 23.34 26.84 31.09
N THR A 20 24.28 26.07 30.54
CA THR A 20 25.68 26.07 30.99
C THR A 20 26.34 27.44 30.83
N GLU A 21 26.12 28.12 29.71
CA GLU A 21 26.65 29.47 29.48
C GLU A 21 26.06 30.48 30.47
N SER A 22 24.77 30.38 30.79
CA SER A 22 24.09 31.26 31.75
C SER A 22 24.64 31.11 33.17
N GLN A 23 25.08 29.91 33.54
CA GLN A 23 25.66 29.64 34.87
C GLN A 23 27.06 30.23 35.05
N LYS A 24 27.78 30.57 33.98
CA LYS A 24 29.15 31.11 34.05
C LYS A 24 29.22 32.46 34.78
N VAL A 25 28.11 33.19 34.87
CA VAL A 25 28.05 34.44 35.63
C VAL A 25 28.18 34.20 37.15
N ILE A 26 27.89 32.98 37.63
CA ILE A 26 28.00 32.62 39.03
C ILE A 26 29.46 32.24 39.34
N THR A 27 30.33 33.24 39.44
CA THR A 27 31.72 33.08 39.85
C THR A 27 31.89 33.37 41.34
N GLU A 28 32.97 32.84 41.93
CA GLU A 28 33.30 33.15 43.33
C GLU A 28 33.64 34.64 43.53
N GLU A 29 34.21 35.28 42.51
CA GLU A 29 34.49 36.71 42.48
C GLU A 29 33.21 37.56 42.50
N ASN A 30 32.24 37.22 41.65
CA ASN A 30 30.95 37.90 41.61
C ASN A 30 30.21 37.73 42.94
N LEU A 31 30.21 36.52 43.51
CA LEU A 31 29.61 36.26 44.82
C LEU A 31 30.33 37.02 45.94
N SER A 32 31.66 37.08 45.92
CA SER A 32 32.44 37.82 46.92
C SER A 32 32.20 39.34 46.84
N THR A 33 31.97 39.85 45.63
CA THR A 33 31.63 41.27 45.39
C THR A 33 30.23 41.59 45.90
N CYS A 34 29.26 40.69 45.71
CA CYS A 34 27.90 40.85 46.21
C CYS A 34 27.78 40.64 47.73
N TYR A 35 28.65 39.83 48.33
CA TYR A 35 28.60 39.47 49.76
C TYR A 35 29.95 39.69 50.48
N PRO A 36 30.47 40.94 50.50
CA PRO A 36 31.83 41.23 50.96
C PRO A 36 32.04 40.92 52.45
N THR A 37 31.03 41.16 53.30
CA THR A 37 31.11 40.88 54.74
C THR A 37 31.30 39.39 55.01
N ILE A 38 30.59 38.52 54.29
CA ILE A 38 30.69 37.06 54.44
C ILE A 38 32.04 36.57 53.87
N ALA A 39 32.40 37.07 52.69
CA ALA A 39 33.65 36.73 52.01
C ALA A 39 34.92 37.19 52.76
N SER A 40 34.81 38.12 53.72
CA SER A 40 35.94 38.57 54.54
C SER A 40 36.49 37.47 55.48
N THR A 41 35.67 36.46 55.81
CA THR A 41 36.05 35.38 56.74
C THR A 41 36.40 34.09 55.99
N PRO A 42 37.38 33.30 56.46
CA PRO A 42 37.72 32.00 55.84
C PRO A 42 36.52 31.04 55.81
N THR A 43 35.74 30.99 56.89
CA THR A 43 34.53 30.16 57.00
C THR A 43 33.44 30.64 56.03
N GLY A 44 33.25 31.95 55.88
CA GLY A 44 32.28 32.51 54.95
C GLY A 44 32.64 32.28 53.48
N LYS A 45 33.93 32.32 53.12
CA LYS A 45 34.37 31.91 51.77
C LYS A 45 34.04 30.45 51.47
N ALA A 46 34.34 29.54 52.41
CA ALA A 46 34.01 28.13 52.26
C ALA A 46 32.49 27.92 52.10
N LEU A 47 31.68 28.65 52.89
CA LEU A 47 30.22 28.62 52.76
C LEU A 47 29.74 29.10 51.39
N LEU A 48 30.29 30.20 50.86
CA LEU A 48 29.93 30.71 49.54
C LEU A 48 30.26 29.72 48.42
N THR A 49 31.40 29.02 48.49
CA THR A 49 31.73 27.95 47.54
C THR A 49 30.73 26.80 47.63
N THR A 50 30.34 26.37 48.83
CA THR A 50 29.30 25.33 49.01
C THR A 50 27.96 25.77 48.41
N ILE A 51 27.52 26.99 48.71
CA ILE A 51 26.25 27.55 48.18
C ILE A 51 26.29 27.61 46.65
N LYS A 52 27.40 28.08 46.08
CA LYS A 52 27.58 28.14 44.62
C LYS A 52 27.39 26.76 43.98
N THR A 53 28.06 25.74 44.52
CA THR A 53 27.97 24.37 43.99
C THR A 53 26.54 23.84 44.08
N GLN A 54 25.89 23.98 45.24
CA GLN A 54 24.51 23.53 45.44
C GLN A 54 23.52 24.27 44.54
N LEU A 55 23.71 25.58 44.34
CA LEU A 55 22.88 26.40 43.47
C LEU A 55 22.98 25.95 42.02
N ILE A 56 24.22 25.76 41.52
CA ILE A 56 24.45 25.29 40.14
C ILE A 56 23.87 23.90 39.94
N GLU A 57 24.08 22.98 40.87
CA GLU A 57 23.56 21.62 40.79
C GLU A 57 22.03 21.60 40.79
N SER A 58 21.40 22.29 41.75
CA SER A 58 19.94 22.35 41.85
C SER A 58 19.30 23.03 40.64
N TRP A 59 19.88 24.14 40.17
CA TRP A 59 19.41 24.81 38.97
C TRP A 59 19.53 23.89 37.76
N THR A 60 20.66 23.21 37.58
CA THR A 60 20.86 22.29 36.46
C THR A 60 19.83 21.17 36.46
N GLN A 61 19.64 20.49 37.59
CA GLN A 61 18.70 19.38 37.71
C GLN A 61 17.26 19.82 37.46
N ASN A 62 16.85 20.96 38.03
CA ASN A 62 15.49 21.46 37.84
C ASN A 62 15.27 21.93 36.39
N ALA A 63 16.22 22.67 35.80
CA ALA A 63 16.09 23.15 34.43
C ALA A 63 16.01 22.01 33.41
N ILE A 64 16.85 20.97 33.55
CA ILE A 64 16.81 19.79 32.66
C ILE A 64 15.45 19.09 32.78
N ARG A 65 14.96 18.87 34.01
CA ARG A 65 13.65 18.25 34.24
C ARG A 65 12.51 19.04 33.61
N GLU A 66 12.52 20.36 33.76
CA GLU A 66 11.50 21.23 33.15
C GLU A 66 11.60 21.24 31.62
N PHE A 67 12.81 21.23 31.04
CA PHE A 67 12.99 21.11 29.60
C PHE A 67 12.41 19.81 29.06
N GLU A 68 12.69 18.68 29.72
CA GLU A 68 12.15 17.36 29.36
C GLU A 68 10.62 17.35 29.44
N ALA A 69 10.04 17.89 30.53
CA ALA A 69 8.60 17.99 30.68
C ALA A 69 7.94 18.83 29.57
N ILE A 70 8.56 19.96 29.19
CA ILE A 70 8.06 20.81 28.09
C ILE A 70 8.16 20.07 26.75
N PHE A 71 9.26 19.34 26.50
CA PHE A 71 9.42 18.58 25.27
C PHE A 71 8.37 17.46 25.16
N GLU A 72 8.02 16.82 26.27
CA GLU A 72 6.96 15.81 26.34
C GLU A 72 5.57 16.42 26.15
N GLU A 73 5.21 17.46 26.91
CA GLU A 73 3.90 18.14 26.82
C GLU A 73 3.59 18.65 25.42
N ARG A 74 4.63 19.09 24.69
CA ARG A 74 4.50 19.63 23.33
C ARG A 74 4.71 18.59 22.24
N GLU A 75 5.06 17.34 22.59
CA GLU A 75 5.45 16.29 21.63
C GLU A 75 6.55 16.80 20.68
N ALA A 76 7.52 17.55 21.22
CA ALA A 76 8.50 18.27 20.44
C ALA A 76 9.39 17.33 19.61
N HIS A 77 9.66 16.13 20.13
CA HIS A 77 10.42 15.11 19.42
C HIS A 77 9.71 14.68 18.13
N GLU A 78 8.48 14.19 18.26
CA GLU A 78 7.69 13.70 17.11
C GLU A 78 7.49 14.80 16.06
N LYS A 79 7.15 16.02 16.48
CA LYS A 79 6.89 17.13 15.55
C LYS A 79 8.14 17.56 14.80
N LEU A 80 9.30 17.57 15.45
CA LEU A 80 10.57 17.92 14.81
C LEU A 80 11.08 16.80 13.89
N ASP A 81 10.84 15.54 14.25
CA ASP A 81 11.14 14.41 13.37
C ASP A 81 10.28 14.46 12.11
N GLN A 82 8.96 14.61 12.26
CA GLN A 82 8.04 14.78 11.13
C GLN A 82 8.45 15.95 10.23
N LEU A 83 8.91 17.05 10.82
CA LEU A 83 9.43 18.18 10.05
C LEU A 83 10.69 17.82 9.27
N ASP A 84 11.62 17.06 9.85
CA ASP A 84 12.82 16.55 9.16
C ASP A 84 12.42 15.70 7.96
N GLU A 85 11.42 14.82 8.13
CA GLU A 85 10.89 13.99 7.05
C GLU A 85 10.27 14.82 5.93
N LEU A 86 9.39 15.77 6.25
CA LEU A 86 8.73 16.64 5.28
C LEU A 86 9.75 17.45 4.46
N ILE A 87 10.82 17.93 5.10
CA ILE A 87 11.88 18.66 4.43
C ILE A 87 12.68 17.75 3.50
N ALA A 88 13.00 16.53 3.92
CA ALA A 88 13.70 15.56 3.08
C ALA A 88 12.86 15.21 1.84
N GLU A 89 11.55 14.94 2.02
CA GLU A 89 10.62 14.68 0.93
C GLU A 89 10.51 15.86 -0.05
N ALA A 90 10.42 17.08 0.48
CA ALA A 90 10.38 18.28 -0.35
C ALA A 90 11.69 18.49 -1.14
N GLN A 91 12.84 18.21 -0.54
CA GLN A 91 14.15 18.26 -1.22
C GLN A 91 14.25 17.21 -2.33
N GLU A 92 13.73 16.00 -2.09
CA GLU A 92 13.68 14.93 -3.10
C GLU A 92 12.77 15.31 -4.27
N LYS A 93 11.56 15.81 -4.00
CA LYS A 93 10.64 16.31 -5.04
C LYS A 93 11.28 17.41 -5.88
N LYS A 94 11.97 18.37 -5.23
CA LYS A 94 12.72 19.43 -5.91
C LYS A 94 13.83 18.87 -6.81
N LYS A 95 14.60 17.89 -6.32
CA LYS A 95 15.65 17.23 -7.10
C LYS A 95 15.09 16.50 -8.33
N ASN A 96 13.90 15.93 -8.20
CA ASN A 96 13.19 15.23 -9.28
C ASN A 96 12.45 16.19 -10.24
N GLY A 97 12.58 17.52 -10.06
CA GLY A 97 11.97 18.52 -10.94
C GLY A 97 10.46 18.68 -10.75
N ILE A 98 9.89 18.14 -9.68
CA ILE A 98 8.47 18.29 -9.34
C ILE A 98 8.30 19.66 -8.68
N VAL A 99 7.69 20.60 -9.39
CA VAL A 99 7.45 21.98 -8.92
C VAL A 99 5.96 22.19 -8.73
N ASP A 100 5.40 21.59 -7.68
CA ASP A 100 4.04 21.92 -7.22
C ASP A 100 4.15 22.96 -6.12
N ASN A 101 4.27 24.23 -6.51
CA ASN A 101 4.25 25.33 -5.56
C ASN A 101 2.85 25.93 -5.53
N VAL A 102 1.91 25.24 -4.89
CA VAL A 102 0.60 25.82 -4.56
C VAL A 102 0.77 26.66 -3.29
N PRO A 103 0.60 27.99 -3.35
CA PRO A 103 0.69 28.83 -2.17
C PRO A 103 -0.38 28.43 -1.15
N PHE A 104 0.00 28.22 0.10
CA PHE A 104 -0.91 27.80 1.18
C PHE A 104 -2.13 28.71 1.30
N ASP A 105 -1.95 30.02 1.11
CA ASP A 105 -2.99 31.04 1.22
C ASP A 105 -4.07 30.98 0.12
N THR A 106 -3.86 30.16 -0.91
CA THR A 106 -4.82 29.96 -2.01
C THR A 106 -5.59 28.64 -1.92
N LEU A 107 -5.31 27.81 -0.91
CA LEU A 107 -5.99 26.53 -0.72
C LEU A 107 -7.40 26.74 -0.20
N SER A 108 -8.40 26.44 -1.04
CA SER A 108 -9.80 26.41 -0.60
C SER A 108 -10.07 25.17 0.27
N PRO A 109 -11.03 25.23 1.22
CA PRO A 109 -11.45 24.05 1.99
C PRO A 109 -11.87 22.86 1.10
N ALA A 110 -12.48 23.15 -0.05
CA ALA A 110 -12.86 22.12 -1.02
C ALA A 110 -11.64 21.37 -1.57
N ASN A 111 -10.54 22.08 -1.83
CA ASN A 111 -9.29 21.46 -2.32
C ASN A 111 -8.66 20.56 -1.24
N ILE A 112 -8.71 20.96 0.03
CA ILE A 112 -8.19 20.15 1.15
C ILE A 112 -8.98 18.84 1.24
N VAL A 113 -10.31 18.93 1.25
CA VAL A 113 -11.19 17.75 1.31
C VAL A 113 -10.98 16.85 0.08
N SER A 114 -10.88 17.42 -1.12
CA SER A 114 -10.63 16.63 -2.33
C SER A 114 -9.28 15.92 -2.27
N SER A 115 -8.22 16.57 -1.79
CA SER A 115 -6.89 15.96 -1.68
C SER A 115 -6.89 14.76 -0.74
N HIS A 116 -7.60 14.84 0.40
CA HIS A 116 -7.77 13.68 1.29
C HIS A 116 -8.61 12.55 0.68
N LEU A 117 -9.56 12.89 -0.21
CA LEU A 117 -10.40 11.90 -0.89
C LEU A 117 -9.69 11.18 -2.04
N ILE A 118 -8.63 11.75 -2.62
CA ILE A 118 -7.92 11.16 -3.77
C ILE A 118 -7.38 9.77 -3.42
N GLY A 119 -6.67 9.61 -2.29
CA GLY A 119 -6.09 8.32 -1.91
C GLY A 119 -7.15 7.22 -1.72
N ALA A 120 -8.27 7.55 -1.08
CA ALA A 120 -9.39 6.61 -0.93
C ALA A 120 -10.04 6.25 -2.28
N LYS A 121 -10.17 7.23 -3.19
CA LYS A 121 -10.70 7.00 -4.54
C LYS A 121 -9.76 6.15 -5.37
N GLU A 122 -8.45 6.35 -5.30
CA GLU A 122 -7.44 5.55 -5.99
C GLU A 122 -7.45 4.10 -5.51
N ALA A 123 -7.52 3.87 -4.20
CA ALA A 123 -7.66 2.53 -3.64
C ALA A 123 -8.94 1.83 -4.13
N ASN A 124 -10.07 2.54 -4.12
CA ASN A 124 -11.33 2.01 -4.64
C ASN A 124 -11.28 1.75 -6.15
N LEU A 125 -10.66 2.62 -6.94
CA LEU A 125 -10.47 2.42 -8.38
C LEU A 125 -9.66 1.17 -8.66
N LYS A 126 -8.55 0.96 -7.93
CA LYS A 126 -7.73 -0.24 -8.06
C LYS A 126 -8.54 -1.50 -7.76
N TYR A 127 -9.29 -1.51 -6.66
CA TYR A 127 -10.17 -2.63 -6.30
C TYR A 127 -11.23 -2.91 -7.38
N LEU A 128 -11.88 -1.87 -7.90
CA LEU A 128 -12.90 -2.03 -8.93
C LEU A 128 -12.31 -2.52 -10.26
N HIS A 129 -11.10 -2.09 -10.59
CA HIS A 129 -10.36 -2.53 -11.76
C HIS A 129 -10.02 -4.03 -11.65
N GLU A 130 -9.50 -4.47 -10.50
CA GLU A 130 -9.22 -5.88 -10.23
C GLU A 130 -10.48 -6.76 -10.38
N GLN A 131 -11.64 -6.29 -9.87
CA GLN A 131 -12.90 -7.00 -10.06
C GLN A 131 -13.36 -7.04 -11.52
N CYS A 132 -13.22 -5.94 -12.26
CA CYS A 132 -13.56 -5.90 -13.68
C CYS A 132 -12.70 -6.88 -14.48
N GLU A 133 -11.40 -6.93 -14.24
CA GLU A 133 -10.50 -7.85 -14.92
C GLU A 133 -10.82 -9.31 -14.56
N SER A 134 -11.15 -9.59 -13.29
CA SER A 134 -11.62 -10.93 -12.89
C SER A 134 -12.91 -11.34 -13.59
N LEU A 135 -13.89 -10.42 -13.73
CA LEU A 135 -15.16 -10.70 -14.41
C LEU A 135 -14.98 -10.88 -15.91
N LYS A 136 -14.13 -10.07 -16.57
CA LYS A 136 -13.81 -10.25 -17.99
C LYS A 136 -13.21 -11.62 -18.23
N LYS A 137 -12.23 -12.02 -17.42
CA LYS A 137 -11.60 -13.33 -17.52
C LYS A 137 -12.62 -14.46 -17.35
N GLY A 138 -13.50 -14.36 -16.34
CA GLY A 138 -14.56 -15.36 -16.14
C GLY A 138 -15.56 -15.43 -17.29
N ASN A 139 -15.89 -14.29 -17.90
CA ASN A 139 -16.75 -14.25 -19.09
C ASN A 139 -16.06 -14.87 -20.32
N GLU A 140 -14.76 -14.64 -20.50
CA GLU A 140 -13.98 -15.25 -21.57
C GLU A 140 -13.90 -16.78 -21.41
N GLU A 141 -13.69 -17.27 -20.19
CA GLU A 141 -13.70 -18.71 -19.86
C GLU A 141 -15.09 -19.32 -20.13
N LEU A 142 -16.16 -18.68 -19.65
CA LEU A 142 -17.52 -19.17 -19.88
C LEU A 142 -17.91 -19.18 -21.38
N LEU A 143 -17.47 -18.18 -22.13
CA LEU A 143 -17.69 -18.13 -23.57
C LEU A 143 -16.94 -19.25 -24.30
N ALA A 144 -15.72 -19.56 -23.89
CA ALA A 144 -14.97 -20.69 -24.41
C ALA A 144 -15.67 -22.03 -24.13
N ASP A 145 -16.17 -22.22 -22.90
CA ASP A 145 -16.92 -23.43 -22.51
C ASP A 145 -18.21 -23.59 -23.33
N LEU A 146 -18.94 -22.50 -23.57
CA LEU A 146 -20.14 -22.52 -24.41
C LEU A 146 -19.82 -22.87 -25.86
N GLN A 147 -18.72 -22.37 -26.42
CA GLN A 147 -18.28 -22.71 -27.77
C GLN A 147 -17.90 -24.19 -27.89
N ASP A 148 -17.23 -24.75 -26.87
CA ASP A 148 -16.88 -26.18 -26.85
C ASP A 148 -18.10 -27.09 -26.71
N MET A 149 -19.06 -26.72 -25.86
CA MET A 149 -20.35 -27.39 -25.76
C MET A 149 -21.14 -27.33 -27.08
N LEU A 150 -21.16 -26.17 -27.75
CA LEU A 150 -21.81 -26.03 -29.05
C LEU A 150 -21.20 -26.98 -30.08
N LYS A 151 -19.87 -27.02 -30.16
CA LYS A 151 -19.14 -27.91 -31.08
C LYS A 151 -19.42 -29.39 -30.78
N THR A 152 -19.51 -29.75 -29.51
CA THR A 152 -19.86 -31.12 -29.10
C THR A 152 -21.30 -31.47 -29.46
N ALA A 153 -22.24 -30.53 -29.29
CA ALA A 153 -23.64 -30.71 -29.68
C ALA A 153 -23.82 -30.82 -31.20
N GLU A 154 -23.08 -30.02 -31.98
CA GLU A 154 -23.06 -30.11 -33.43
C GLU A 154 -22.47 -31.45 -33.91
N GLY A 155 -21.36 -31.90 -33.31
CA GLY A 155 -20.79 -33.22 -33.61
C GLY A 155 -21.77 -34.35 -33.29
N LEU A 156 -22.42 -34.32 -32.12
CA LEU A 156 -23.41 -35.32 -31.75
C LEU A 156 -24.63 -35.31 -32.69
N ARG A 157 -25.10 -34.11 -33.10
CA ARG A 157 -26.15 -33.98 -34.11
C ARG A 157 -25.75 -34.66 -35.41
N ASP A 158 -24.54 -34.39 -35.90
CA ASP A 158 -24.04 -34.95 -37.15
C ASP A 158 -23.90 -36.48 -37.06
N ASP A 159 -23.43 -37.01 -35.92
CA ASP A 159 -23.37 -38.45 -35.65
C ASP A 159 -24.77 -39.11 -35.67
N VAL A 160 -25.78 -38.46 -35.07
CA VAL A 160 -27.17 -38.94 -35.09
C VAL A 160 -27.74 -38.91 -36.50
N VAL A 161 -27.50 -37.84 -37.27
CA VAL A 161 -27.94 -37.72 -38.68
C VAL A 161 -27.29 -38.82 -39.52
N ASN A 162 -25.98 -39.01 -39.41
CA ASN A 162 -25.25 -40.07 -40.12
C ASN A 162 -25.77 -41.46 -39.74
N SER A 163 -26.08 -41.68 -38.46
CA SER A 163 -26.67 -42.95 -37.99
C SER A 163 -28.07 -43.17 -38.57
N LEU A 164 -28.91 -42.12 -38.62
CA LEU A 164 -30.24 -42.16 -39.23
C LEU A 164 -30.17 -42.43 -40.74
N GLU A 165 -29.23 -41.80 -41.46
CA GLU A 165 -28.99 -42.08 -42.88
C GLU A 165 -28.50 -43.51 -43.10
N GLY A 166 -27.60 -44.00 -42.24
CA GLY A 166 -27.16 -45.40 -42.21
C GLY A 166 -28.33 -46.36 -42.04
N VAL A 167 -29.19 -46.15 -41.05
CA VAL A 167 -30.41 -46.94 -40.82
C VAL A 167 -31.37 -46.83 -42.01
N ASN A 168 -31.59 -45.64 -42.55
CA ASN A 168 -32.45 -45.43 -43.72
C ASN A 168 -31.93 -46.17 -44.96
N SER A 169 -30.61 -46.22 -45.16
CA SER A 169 -30.01 -47.00 -46.24
C SER A 169 -30.18 -48.50 -46.04
N LEU A 170 -30.09 -49.01 -44.80
CA LEU A 170 -30.36 -50.41 -44.47
C LEU A 170 -31.85 -50.78 -44.67
N VAL A 171 -32.75 -49.85 -44.35
CA VAL A 171 -34.19 -50.01 -44.61
C VAL A 171 -34.46 -50.08 -46.11
N LYS A 172 -33.84 -49.23 -46.94
CA LYS A 172 -33.93 -49.31 -48.41
C LYS A 172 -33.36 -50.61 -49.00
N VAL A 173 -32.35 -51.22 -48.36
CA VAL A 173 -31.84 -52.54 -48.76
C VAL A 173 -32.81 -53.66 -48.32
N SER A 174 -33.57 -53.42 -47.25
CA SER A 174 -34.61 -54.32 -46.76
C SER A 174 -35.99 -54.07 -47.40
N ASP A 175 -36.13 -53.06 -48.26
CA ASP A 175 -37.37 -52.79 -48.97
C ASP A 175 -37.76 -54.02 -49.79
N GLU A 176 -38.96 -54.50 -49.49
CA GLU A 176 -39.58 -55.74 -49.97
C GLU A 176 -39.51 -55.88 -51.50
N ALA A 177 -39.47 -54.75 -52.23
CA ALA A 177 -39.39 -54.72 -53.68
C ALA A 177 -38.08 -55.33 -54.25
N GLN A 178 -36.93 -55.16 -53.59
CA GLN A 178 -35.68 -55.79 -54.06
C GLN A 178 -35.61 -57.27 -53.72
N LEU A 179 -36.19 -57.65 -52.57
CA LEU A 179 -36.33 -59.05 -52.14
C LEU A 179 -37.28 -59.81 -53.05
N GLU A 180 -38.43 -59.24 -53.41
CA GLU A 180 -39.38 -59.82 -54.37
C GLU A 180 -38.76 -59.99 -55.76
N THR A 181 -37.98 -59.02 -56.22
CA THR A 181 -37.32 -59.10 -57.54
C THR A 181 -36.29 -60.24 -57.57
N LYS A 182 -35.48 -60.39 -56.50
CA LYS A 182 -34.51 -61.49 -56.38
C LYS A 182 -35.15 -62.86 -56.16
N LEU A 183 -36.26 -62.92 -55.43
CA LEU A 183 -37.06 -64.15 -55.27
C LEU A 183 -37.62 -64.62 -56.61
N LYS A 184 -38.05 -63.68 -57.45
CA LYS A 184 -38.58 -63.97 -58.78
C LYS A 184 -37.50 -64.47 -59.74
N GLU A 185 -36.32 -63.85 -59.74
CA GLU A 185 -35.16 -64.32 -60.53
C GLU A 185 -34.67 -65.72 -60.09
N LEU A 186 -34.66 -66.00 -58.79
CA LEU A 186 -34.30 -67.32 -58.25
C LEU A 186 -35.34 -68.40 -58.58
N ALA A 187 -36.64 -68.05 -58.57
CA ALA A 187 -37.71 -68.95 -58.97
C ALA A 187 -37.62 -69.33 -60.46
N ASP A 188 -37.30 -68.36 -61.32
CA ASP A 188 -37.12 -68.60 -62.76
C ASP A 188 -35.87 -69.44 -63.07
N ALA A 189 -34.77 -69.25 -62.33
CA ALA A 189 -33.56 -70.07 -62.46
C ALA A 189 -33.78 -71.55 -62.06
N LEU A 190 -34.53 -71.80 -60.98
CA LEU A 190 -34.90 -73.15 -60.54
C LEU A 190 -35.91 -73.84 -61.47
N ALA A 191 -36.75 -73.07 -62.17
CA ALA A 191 -37.66 -73.61 -63.19
C ALA A 191 -36.93 -74.03 -64.47
N GLY A 192 -35.80 -73.39 -64.80
CA GLY A 192 -34.97 -73.72 -65.96
C GLY A 192 -34.14 -75.00 -65.84
N GLU A 193 -33.82 -75.43 -64.61
CA GLU A 193 -32.94 -76.59 -64.36
C GLU A 193 -33.67 -77.96 -64.41
N LYS A 194 -35.00 -77.96 -64.64
CA LYS A 194 -35.82 -79.18 -64.71
C LYS A 194 -36.12 -79.70 -66.13
N VAL A 195 -35.43 -79.21 -67.16
CA VAL A 195 -35.52 -79.77 -68.53
C VAL A 195 -34.11 -80.02 -69.07
N THR A 196 -33.52 -81.14 -68.65
CA THR A 196 -32.78 -82.11 -69.49
C THR A 196 -32.53 -83.37 -68.69
#